data_AF-F1TGL1-F1
#
_entry.id   AF-F1TGL1-F1
#
_cell.length_a   1.000
_cell.length_b   1.000
_cell.length_c   1.000
_cell.angle_alpha   90.00
_cell.angle_beta   90.00
_cell.angle_gamma   90.00
#
_symmetry.space_group_name_H-M   'P 1'
#
loop_
_entity.id
_entity.type
_entity.pdbx_description
1 polymer ?
#
loop_
_entity_poly.entity_id
_entity_poly.type
_entity_poly.pdbx_seq_one_letter_code
_entity_poly.pdbx_strand_id
1 'polypeptide(L)'
;MNDSHKIYETFLSINQNFISDHKVMSRCVVPAAVYFALVMLPLTQDKKLQGIEFSDINITNAMVVEEDVPTKAAVHLEYDNSMFRFKVMSSVQDKNIIHALGKVSESPILRGDSLMLNEIRTRCQGIINKNEFYKRYEDSGILYGKYYKTVEEVYTNKFEFLSTIKNSNINSENQSFTINPSIIDGVIQSIGAIYRGSPKNIYLPSFIRRVRVYKQPEDISYCYGVAYCDSSKNPEQLVYDILVCNKDGSLVMDFSHFVLKRFV
;
A
#
# COMPACT_ATOMS: atom_id res chain seq x y z
N MET A 1 -21.65 21.97 -12.27
CA MET A 1 -20.84 21.66 -13.47
C MET A 1 -20.07 20.41 -13.12
N ASN A 2 -20.28 19.29 -13.82
CA ASN A 2 -19.49 18.08 -13.58
C ASN A 2 -18.10 18.36 -14.14
N ASP A 3 -17.17 18.79 -13.29
CA ASP A 3 -15.77 18.93 -13.68
C ASP A 3 -15.26 17.55 -14.08
N SER A 4 -15.19 17.34 -15.39
CA SER A 4 -14.63 16.13 -16.00
C SER A 4 -13.16 15.97 -15.65
N HIS A 5 -12.52 17.01 -15.11
CA HIS A 5 -11.13 17.01 -14.70
C HIS A 5 -11.00 17.62 -13.30
N LYS A 6 -10.34 16.91 -12.38
CA LYS A 6 -9.94 17.44 -11.07
C LYS A 6 -8.43 17.37 -10.93
N ILE A 7 -7.84 18.41 -10.35
CA ILE A 7 -6.42 18.45 -10.01
C ILE A 7 -6.31 18.72 -8.51
N TYR A 8 -5.54 17.89 -7.81
CA TYR A 8 -5.16 18.11 -6.42
C TYR A 8 -3.64 18.26 -6.36
N GLU A 9 -3.16 19.33 -5.74
CA GLU A 9 -1.72 19.58 -5.55
C GLU A 9 -1.36 19.58 -4.07
N THR A 10 -0.16 19.10 -3.76
CA THR A 10 0.39 19.12 -2.41
C THR A 10 1.92 19.19 -2.44
N PHE A 11 2.53 19.48 -1.30
CA PHE A 11 3.98 19.44 -1.12
C PHE A 11 4.33 18.32 -0.14
N LEU A 12 5.23 17.45 -0.58
CA LEU A 12 5.76 16.35 0.22
C LEU A 12 7.15 16.71 0.71
N SER A 13 7.40 16.58 2.01
CA SER A 13 8.70 16.89 2.62
C SER A 13 9.05 15.88 3.71
N ILE A 14 10.34 15.78 4.04
CA ILE A 14 10.81 14.86 5.08
C ILE A 14 10.29 15.21 6.49
N ASN A 15 9.76 16.43 6.70
CA ASN A 15 9.14 16.83 7.96
C ASN A 15 7.80 16.13 8.20
N GLN A 16 7.25 15.46 7.18
CA GLN A 16 6.07 14.64 7.30
C GLN A 16 6.49 13.21 7.65
N ASN A 17 6.05 12.69 8.80
CA ASN A 17 6.42 11.34 9.27
C ASN A 17 6.08 10.24 8.26
N PHE A 18 5.00 10.38 7.48
CA PHE A 18 4.63 9.45 6.41
C PHE A 18 5.58 9.47 5.20
N ILE A 19 6.58 10.36 5.20
CA ILE A 19 7.66 10.43 4.22
C ILE A 19 8.99 9.99 4.86
N SER A 20 9.39 10.61 5.98
CA SER A 20 10.69 10.34 6.62
C SER A 20 10.84 8.94 7.21
N ASP A 21 9.72 8.29 7.55
CA ASP A 21 9.72 6.92 8.07
C ASP A 21 9.72 5.85 6.96
N HIS A 22 9.79 6.23 5.68
CA HIS A 22 9.89 5.28 4.57
C HIS A 22 11.16 5.53 3.75
N LYS A 23 12.24 4.80 4.09
CA LYS A 23 13.53 4.94 3.42
C LYS A 23 13.89 3.68 2.64
N VAL A 24 14.29 3.86 1.39
CA VAL A 24 14.80 2.80 0.50
C VAL A 24 16.21 3.19 0.08
N MET A 25 17.19 2.34 0.34
CA MET A 25 18.62 2.62 0.11
C MET A 25 19.02 4.00 0.67
N SER A 26 18.64 4.27 1.93
CA SER A 26 18.90 5.51 2.67
C SER A 26 18.22 6.78 2.15
N ARG A 27 17.39 6.70 1.11
CA ARG A 27 16.63 7.86 0.57
C ARG A 27 15.16 7.79 0.96
N CYS A 28 14.56 8.93 1.30
CA CYS A 28 13.13 9.02 1.58
C CYS A 28 12.36 8.83 0.27
N VAL A 29 11.58 7.76 0.19
CA VAL A 29 10.79 7.42 -1.00
C VAL A 29 9.33 7.41 -0.61
N VAL A 30 8.47 8.07 -1.38
CA VAL A 30 7.03 8.04 -1.16
C VAL A 30 6.52 6.61 -1.40
N PRO A 31 5.92 5.93 -0.41
CA PRO A 31 5.43 4.58 -0.61
C PRO A 31 4.18 4.57 -1.50
N ALA A 32 3.94 3.45 -2.18
CA ALA A 32 2.77 3.25 -3.01
C ALA A 32 1.45 3.49 -2.25
N ALA A 33 1.43 3.18 -0.95
CA ALA A 33 0.33 3.48 -0.05
C ALA A 33 -0.11 4.96 -0.06
N VAL A 34 0.86 5.89 -0.13
CA VAL A 34 0.58 7.33 -0.17
C VAL A 34 -0.06 7.73 -1.49
N TYR A 35 0.28 7.08 -2.61
CA TYR A 35 -0.36 7.37 -3.90
C TYR A 35 -1.86 7.10 -3.85
N PHE A 36 -2.29 5.97 -3.26
CA PHE A 36 -3.71 5.68 -3.05
C PHE A 36 -4.38 6.74 -2.16
N ALA A 37 -3.72 7.11 -1.07
CA ALA A 37 -4.23 8.11 -0.13
C ALA A 37 -4.40 9.49 -0.78
N LEU A 38 -3.43 9.93 -1.59
CA LEU A 38 -3.50 11.19 -2.33
C LEU A 38 -4.63 11.19 -3.37
N VAL A 39 -4.86 10.07 -4.07
CA VAL A 39 -5.97 9.94 -5.01
C VAL A 39 -7.34 10.00 -4.32
N MET A 40 -7.45 9.47 -3.10
CA MET A 40 -8.69 9.51 -2.32
C MET A 40 -9.10 10.91 -1.88
N LEU A 41 -8.13 11.79 -1.54
CA LEU A 41 -8.41 13.13 -0.99
C LEU A 41 -9.45 13.94 -1.79
N PRO A 42 -9.25 14.23 -3.09
CA PRO A 42 -10.22 15.00 -3.88
C PRO A 42 -11.53 14.24 -4.20
N LEU A 43 -11.58 12.93 -3.97
CA LEU A 43 -12.77 12.10 -4.18
C LEU A 43 -13.68 12.07 -2.94
N THR A 44 -13.11 12.27 -1.75
CA THR A 44 -13.80 12.20 -0.46
C THR A 44 -13.95 13.55 0.23
N GLN A 45 -13.46 14.64 -0.36
CA GLN A 45 -13.53 15.99 0.21
C GLN A 45 -14.97 16.44 0.50
N ASP A 46 -15.88 16.23 -0.45
CA ASP A 46 -17.27 16.72 -0.36
C ASP A 46 -18.30 15.61 -0.11
N LYS A 47 -17.86 14.35 -0.07
CA LYS A 47 -18.75 13.20 0.18
C LYS A 47 -18.03 12.06 0.88
N LYS A 48 -18.77 11.37 1.75
CA LYS A 48 -18.35 10.08 2.28
C LYS A 48 -18.66 8.99 1.24
N LEU A 49 -17.62 8.38 0.69
CA LEU A 49 -17.76 7.20 -0.17
C LEU A 49 -18.17 5.99 0.67
N GLN A 50 -19.04 5.14 0.12
CA GLN A 50 -19.37 3.86 0.75
C GLN A 50 -18.26 2.82 0.59
N GLY A 51 -17.50 2.92 -0.49
CA GLY A 51 -16.31 2.14 -0.79
C GLY A 51 -15.59 2.72 -2.00
N ILE A 52 -14.36 2.31 -2.24
CA ILE A 52 -13.56 2.76 -3.37
C ILE A 52 -12.86 1.56 -4.03
N GLU A 53 -12.87 1.53 -5.35
CA GLU A 53 -12.14 0.55 -6.14
C GLU A 53 -11.10 1.27 -7.00
N PHE A 54 -9.86 0.83 -6.91
CA PHE A 54 -8.81 1.13 -7.86
C PHE A 54 -8.63 -0.07 -8.78
N SER A 55 -8.39 0.18 -10.08
CA SER A 55 -8.10 -0.87 -11.05
C SER A 55 -6.99 -0.47 -12.03
N ASP A 56 -6.32 -1.48 -12.59
CA ASP A 56 -5.24 -1.35 -13.58
C ASP A 56 -4.13 -0.38 -13.13
N ILE A 57 -3.71 -0.49 -11.87
CA ILE A 57 -2.76 0.42 -11.25
C ILE A 57 -1.35 0.04 -11.68
N ASN A 58 -0.67 0.96 -12.37
CA ASN A 58 0.73 0.85 -12.74
C ASN A 58 1.54 1.82 -11.89
N ILE A 59 2.60 1.32 -11.26
CA ILE A 59 3.56 2.11 -10.51
C ILE A 59 4.85 2.12 -11.32
N THR A 60 5.18 3.30 -11.85
CA THR A 60 6.14 3.44 -12.94
C THR A 60 7.49 3.99 -12.47
N ASN A 61 7.49 4.92 -11.52
CA ASN A 61 8.70 5.58 -11.03
C ASN A 61 8.61 5.82 -9.52
N ALA A 62 9.72 5.64 -8.81
CA ALA A 62 9.84 6.06 -7.41
C ALA A 62 9.79 7.59 -7.33
N MET A 63 9.04 8.13 -6.37
CA MET A 63 9.09 9.55 -6.01
C MET A 63 10.03 9.70 -4.82
N VAL A 64 11.20 10.27 -5.07
CA VAL A 64 12.18 10.54 -4.01
C VAL A 64 11.97 11.95 -3.48
N VAL A 65 11.96 12.10 -2.17
CA VAL A 65 11.87 13.41 -1.49
C VAL A 65 13.22 13.72 -0.87
N GLU A 66 13.86 14.79 -1.35
CA GLU A 66 15.14 15.26 -0.80
C GLU A 66 14.94 15.99 0.53
N GLU A 67 15.99 16.01 1.34
CA GLU A 67 15.98 16.59 2.70
C GLU A 67 15.60 18.08 2.72
N ASP A 68 16.17 18.87 1.80
CA ASP A 68 16.02 20.34 1.82
C ASP A 68 14.99 20.87 0.80
N VAL A 69 14.38 20.01 -0.02
CA VAL A 69 13.52 20.44 -1.13
C VAL A 69 12.18 19.70 -1.08
N PRO A 70 11.10 20.38 -0.64
CA PRO A 70 9.76 19.84 -0.76
C PRO A 70 9.44 19.50 -2.22
N THR A 71 8.95 18.29 -2.44
CA THR A 71 8.54 17.81 -3.76
C THR A 71 7.11 18.23 -4.02
N LYS A 72 6.88 19.02 -5.08
CA LYS A 72 5.52 19.32 -5.55
C LYS A 72 4.92 18.07 -6.18
N ALA A 73 3.86 17.53 -5.58
CA ALA A 73 3.11 16.40 -6.08
C ALA A 73 1.72 16.83 -6.56
N ALA A 74 1.22 16.19 -7.61
CA ALA A 74 -0.10 16.43 -8.15
C ALA A 74 -0.83 15.12 -8.47
N VAL A 75 -2.14 15.11 -8.22
CA VAL A 75 -3.07 14.08 -8.67
C VAL A 75 -3.98 14.68 -9.72
N HIS A 76 -3.96 14.09 -10.92
CA HIS A 76 -4.89 14.43 -12.00
C HIS A 76 -5.95 13.33 -12.08
N LEU A 77 -7.21 13.72 -12.08
CA LEU A 77 -8.37 12.85 -12.23
C LEU A 77 -9.15 13.28 -13.46
N GLU A 78 -9.35 12.37 -14.41
CA GLU A 78 -10.16 12.58 -15.60
C GLU A 78 -11.34 11.61 -15.58
N TYR A 79 -12.56 12.14 -15.52
CA TYR A 79 -13.78 11.33 -15.51
C TYR A 79 -14.06 10.76 -16.91
N ASP A 80 -14.16 9.43 -16.97
CA ASP A 80 -14.39 8.66 -18.18
C ASP A 80 -15.37 7.51 -17.86
N ASN A 81 -16.55 7.52 -18.49
CA ASN A 81 -17.50 6.40 -18.48
C ASN A 81 -17.69 5.74 -17.10
N SER A 82 -18.15 6.51 -16.10
CA SER A 82 -18.43 6.09 -14.71
C SER A 82 -17.24 5.94 -13.75
N MET A 83 -16.01 6.12 -14.21
CA MET A 83 -14.80 6.06 -13.40
C MET A 83 -13.89 7.27 -13.63
N PHE A 84 -12.90 7.47 -12.77
CA PHE A 84 -11.82 8.43 -13.01
C PHE A 84 -10.57 7.67 -13.44
N ARG A 85 -9.91 8.13 -14.50
CA ARG A 85 -8.50 7.80 -14.76
C ARG A 85 -7.66 8.72 -13.88
N PHE A 86 -6.74 8.17 -13.12
CA PHE A 86 -5.86 8.96 -12.26
C PHE A 86 -4.40 8.92 -12.75
N LYS A 87 -3.67 10.01 -12.48
CA LYS A 87 -2.20 10.07 -12.56
C LYS A 87 -1.68 10.77 -11.31
N VAL A 88 -0.72 10.14 -10.63
CA VAL A 88 0.06 10.74 -9.55
C VAL A 88 1.41 11.15 -10.13
N MET A 89 1.74 12.43 -10.00
CA MET A 89 2.91 13.03 -10.63
C MET A 89 3.70 13.88 -9.64
N SER A 90 4.99 14.07 -9.92
CA SER A 90 5.78 15.15 -9.32
C SER A 90 6.30 16.08 -10.41
N SER A 91 6.63 17.32 -10.04
CA SER A 91 7.38 18.24 -10.89
C SER A 91 8.81 18.35 -10.37
N VAL A 92 9.78 17.94 -11.19
CA VAL A 92 11.22 18.03 -10.90
C VAL A 92 11.88 18.76 -12.06
N GLN A 93 12.50 19.91 -11.80
CA GLN A 93 13.16 20.74 -12.83
C GLN A 93 12.25 21.03 -14.05
N ASP A 94 11.01 21.45 -13.78
CA ASP A 94 9.96 21.73 -14.77
C ASP A 94 9.53 20.53 -15.64
N LYS A 95 9.93 19.31 -15.27
CA LYS A 95 9.47 18.07 -15.90
C LYS A 95 8.49 17.34 -15.00
N ASN A 96 7.34 17.00 -15.58
CA ASN A 96 6.35 16.15 -14.92
C ASN A 96 6.75 14.68 -15.03
N ILE A 97 6.95 14.02 -13.89
CA ILE A 97 7.24 12.60 -13.80
C ILE A 97 5.97 11.89 -13.32
N ILE A 98 5.51 10.88 -14.07
CA ILE A 98 4.40 10.03 -13.65
C ILE A 98 4.95 8.92 -12.75
N HIS A 99 4.41 8.80 -11.54
CA HIS A 99 4.80 7.79 -10.56
C HIS A 99 3.80 6.65 -10.46
N ALA A 100 2.51 6.97 -10.59
CA ALA A 100 1.45 5.97 -10.63
C ALA A 100 0.31 6.43 -11.54
N LEU A 101 -0.35 5.49 -12.18
CA LEU A 101 -1.55 5.73 -12.98
C LEU A 101 -2.48 4.52 -12.95
N GLY A 102 -3.76 4.76 -13.16
CA GLY A 102 -4.76 3.70 -13.17
C GLY A 102 -6.17 4.28 -13.24
N LYS A 103 -7.14 3.50 -12.77
CA LYS A 103 -8.54 3.90 -12.68
C LYS A 103 -9.01 3.85 -11.25
N VAL A 104 -9.99 4.68 -10.90
CA VAL A 104 -10.64 4.71 -9.60
C VAL A 104 -12.13 5.00 -9.75
N SER A 105 -12.95 4.24 -9.03
CA SER A 105 -14.41 4.41 -9.01
C SER A 105 -14.96 4.16 -7.61
N GLU A 106 -16.20 4.54 -7.38
CA GLU A 106 -16.91 4.13 -6.18
C GLU A 106 -17.14 2.61 -6.22
N SER A 107 -16.83 1.91 -5.13
CA SER A 107 -17.05 0.47 -5.01
C SER A 107 -18.41 0.22 -4.36
N PRO A 108 -19.15 -0.83 -4.79
CA PRO A 108 -20.27 -1.31 -3.99
C PRO A 108 -19.79 -1.80 -2.62
N ILE A 109 -20.67 -1.70 -1.62
CA ILE A 109 -20.44 -2.28 -0.29
C ILE A 109 -20.39 -3.81 -0.41
N LEU A 110 -19.33 -4.42 0.11
CA LEU A 110 -19.26 -5.87 0.26
C LEU A 110 -20.22 -6.31 1.38
N ARG A 111 -21.08 -7.29 1.08
CA ARG A 111 -21.97 -7.92 2.07
C ARG A 111 -21.60 -9.39 2.23
N GLY A 112 -21.25 -9.79 3.45
CA GLY A 112 -21.30 -11.20 3.87
C GLY A 112 -20.00 -12.00 3.82
N ASP A 113 -18.89 -11.45 3.34
CA ASP A 113 -17.62 -12.18 3.32
C ASP A 113 -16.84 -12.01 4.63
N SER A 114 -16.41 -13.14 5.21
CA SER A 114 -15.61 -13.19 6.43
C SER A 114 -14.50 -14.24 6.33
N LEU A 115 -13.34 -13.93 6.90
CA LEU A 115 -12.20 -14.85 6.98
C LEU A 115 -12.24 -15.69 8.26
N MET A 116 -12.07 -17.00 8.10
CA MET A 116 -11.88 -17.92 9.22
C MET A 116 -10.42 -17.87 9.71
N LEU A 117 -10.10 -16.84 10.49
CA LEU A 117 -8.73 -16.55 10.97
C LEU A 117 -8.05 -17.75 11.64
N ASN A 118 -8.80 -18.51 12.44
CA ASN A 118 -8.27 -19.70 13.12
C ASN A 118 -7.83 -20.79 12.13
N GLU A 119 -8.62 -21.03 11.08
CA GLU A 119 -8.29 -22.02 10.06
C GLU A 119 -7.02 -21.61 9.32
N ILE A 120 -6.91 -20.35 8.92
CA ILE A 120 -5.71 -19.81 8.27
C ILE A 120 -4.49 -19.98 9.17
N ARG A 121 -4.61 -19.64 10.45
CA ARG A 121 -3.53 -19.79 11.44
C ARG A 121 -3.06 -21.24 11.56
N THR A 122 -3.97 -22.23 11.52
CA THR A 122 -3.57 -23.65 11.57
C THR A 122 -2.76 -24.12 10.35
N ARG A 123 -2.95 -23.50 9.18
CA ARG A 123 -2.17 -23.79 7.96
C ARG A 123 -0.80 -23.10 7.94
N CYS A 124 -0.64 -22.04 8.71
CA CYS A 124 0.55 -21.18 8.74
C CYS A 124 1.43 -21.50 9.98
N GLN A 125 2.28 -22.52 9.85
CA GLN A 125 3.08 -23.05 10.97
C GLN A 125 4.30 -22.20 11.37
N GLY A 126 4.85 -21.40 10.45
CA GLY A 126 5.94 -20.48 10.74
C GLY A 126 5.44 -19.23 11.45
N ILE A 127 6.25 -18.67 12.34
CA ILE A 127 5.93 -17.44 13.07
C ILE A 127 7.11 -16.49 12.94
N ILE A 128 6.83 -15.24 12.59
CA ILE A 128 7.81 -14.15 12.51
C ILE A 128 7.30 -13.03 13.40
N ASN A 129 8.07 -12.66 14.41
CA ASN A 129 7.73 -11.52 15.28
C ASN A 129 8.12 -10.18 14.63
N LYS A 130 7.57 -9.08 15.13
CA LYS A 130 7.85 -7.71 14.68
C LYS A 130 9.33 -7.39 14.45
N ASN A 131 10.20 -7.74 15.41
CA ASN A 131 11.61 -7.40 15.34
C ASN A 131 12.32 -8.16 14.21
N GLU A 132 12.07 -9.46 14.11
CA GLU A 132 12.59 -10.28 13.02
C GLU A 132 12.07 -9.81 11.66
N PHE A 133 10.77 -9.50 11.58
CA PHE A 133 10.13 -9.03 10.35
C PHE A 133 10.78 -7.75 9.82
N TYR A 134 10.92 -6.73 10.67
CA TYR A 134 11.55 -5.47 10.27
C TYR A 134 13.06 -5.58 10.09
N LYS A 135 13.73 -6.53 10.75
CA LYS A 135 15.15 -6.80 10.54
C LYS A 135 15.42 -7.29 9.11
N ARG A 136 14.55 -8.14 8.56
CA ARG A 136 14.66 -8.61 7.17
C ARG A 136 14.59 -7.46 6.16
N TYR A 137 13.72 -6.47 6.40
CA TYR A 137 13.63 -5.28 5.56
C TYR A 137 14.89 -4.41 5.66
N GLU A 138 15.39 -4.18 6.87
CA GLU A 138 16.63 -3.44 7.08
C GLU A 138 17.82 -4.11 6.35
N ASP A 139 17.94 -5.43 6.44
CA ASP A 139 18.99 -6.19 5.76
C ASP A 139 18.90 -6.10 4.22
N SER A 140 17.71 -5.79 3.69
CA SER A 140 17.47 -5.54 2.27
C SER A 140 17.69 -4.09 1.83
N GLY A 141 17.92 -3.16 2.77
CA GLY A 141 18.07 -1.74 2.50
C GLY A 141 16.77 -0.92 2.58
N ILE A 142 15.70 -1.48 3.14
CA ILE A 142 14.47 -0.73 3.45
C ILE A 142 14.40 -0.47 4.96
N LEU A 143 14.36 0.81 5.33
CA LEU A 143 14.27 1.26 6.70
C LEU A 143 12.90 1.88 6.95
N TYR A 144 12.07 1.17 7.72
CA TYR A 144 10.80 1.67 8.21
C TYR A 144 10.96 2.37 9.57
N GLY A 145 10.43 3.57 9.70
CA GLY A 145 10.30 4.30 10.96
C GLY A 145 9.00 3.95 11.70
N LYS A 146 8.75 4.61 12.83
CA LYS A 146 7.66 4.24 13.76
C LYS A 146 6.28 4.30 13.10
N TYR A 147 6.06 5.24 12.18
CA TYR A 147 4.81 5.42 11.46
C TYR A 147 4.45 4.18 10.62
N TYR A 148 5.44 3.54 9.98
CA TYR A 148 5.26 2.38 9.09
C TYR A 148 5.53 1.03 9.75
N LYS A 149 6.00 0.99 11.01
CA LYS A 149 6.18 -0.28 11.76
C LYS A 149 4.87 -0.84 12.32
N THR A 150 3.89 -1.09 11.45
CA THR A 150 2.52 -1.52 11.79
C THR A 150 2.33 -3.03 11.90
N VAL A 151 3.21 -3.85 11.33
CA VAL A 151 3.12 -5.32 11.40
C VAL A 151 3.65 -5.81 12.75
N GLU A 152 2.83 -6.53 13.51
CA GLU A 152 3.15 -7.00 14.87
C GLU A 152 3.66 -8.45 14.89
N GLU A 153 3.00 -9.32 14.14
CA GLU A 153 3.33 -10.75 14.05
C GLU A 153 2.83 -11.28 12.72
N VAL A 154 3.54 -12.26 12.15
CA VAL A 154 3.13 -12.94 10.93
C VAL A 154 3.19 -14.45 11.12
N TYR A 155 2.05 -15.11 10.92
CA TYR A 155 1.96 -16.54 10.71
C TYR A 155 2.18 -16.83 9.22
N THR A 156 3.02 -17.78 8.88
CA THR A 156 3.43 -18.00 7.49
C THR A 156 3.64 -19.48 7.17
N ASN A 157 3.43 -19.86 5.91
CA ASN A 157 3.95 -21.11 5.36
C ASN A 157 4.79 -20.85 4.09
N LYS A 158 4.70 -21.72 3.08
CA LYS A 158 5.40 -21.53 1.81
C LYS A 158 4.69 -20.57 0.85
N PHE A 159 3.35 -20.51 0.92
CA PHE A 159 2.51 -19.79 -0.04
C PHE A 159 1.54 -18.80 0.61
N GLU A 160 1.30 -18.92 1.91
CA GLU A 160 0.34 -18.12 2.65
C GLU A 160 1.03 -17.36 3.78
N PHE A 161 0.52 -16.17 4.08
CA PHE A 161 0.79 -15.46 5.32
C PHE A 161 -0.49 -14.91 5.93
N LEU A 162 -0.49 -14.76 7.25
CA LEU A 162 -1.50 -14.06 8.03
C LEU A 162 -0.78 -13.14 9.01
N SER A 163 -0.79 -11.84 8.74
CA SER A 163 -0.19 -10.83 9.61
C SER A 163 -1.22 -10.10 10.45
N THR A 164 -0.79 -9.67 11.63
CA THR A 164 -1.53 -8.71 12.46
C THR A 164 -0.97 -7.32 12.18
N ILE A 165 -1.84 -6.41 11.75
CA ILE A 165 -1.52 -5.01 11.46
C ILE A 165 -2.16 -4.15 12.53
N LYS A 166 -1.34 -3.34 13.21
CA LYS A 166 -1.77 -2.38 14.21
C LYS A 166 -1.56 -0.96 13.69
N ASN A 167 -2.61 -0.15 13.71
CA ASN A 167 -2.51 1.26 13.39
C ASN A 167 -1.49 1.94 14.32
N SER A 168 -0.60 2.74 13.75
CA SER A 168 0.44 3.40 14.51
C SER A 168 -0.10 4.47 15.47
N ASN A 169 -1.36 4.91 15.31
CA ASN A 169 -2.00 6.03 16.05
C ASN A 169 -1.18 7.34 16.03
N ILE A 170 -0.11 7.37 15.25
CA ILE A 170 0.71 8.54 14.98
C ILE A 170 -0.02 9.26 13.85
N ASN A 171 -0.72 10.35 14.20
CA ASN A 171 -1.33 11.21 13.21
C ASN A 171 -0.22 11.78 12.32
N SER A 172 -0.44 11.76 11.00
CA SER A 172 0.33 12.58 10.09
C SER A 172 0.05 14.04 10.45
N GLU A 173 1.03 14.71 11.07
CA GLU A 173 0.86 16.00 11.75
C GLU A 173 0.24 17.11 10.88
N ASN A 174 0.16 16.94 9.56
CA ASN A 174 -0.31 17.97 8.63
C ASN A 174 -1.20 17.45 7.48
N GLN A 175 -1.65 16.19 7.50
CA GLN A 175 -2.49 15.66 6.42
C GLN A 175 -3.50 14.65 6.94
N SER A 176 -4.79 14.92 6.72
CA SER A 176 -5.88 14.01 7.08
C SER A 176 -6.18 13.09 5.90
N PHE A 177 -5.61 11.89 5.91
CA PHE A 177 -5.92 10.88 4.89
C PHE A 177 -7.22 10.17 5.22
N THR A 178 -8.00 9.85 4.17
CA THR A 178 -9.18 9.00 4.32
C THR A 178 -8.78 7.66 4.90
N ILE A 179 -7.76 7.01 4.35
CA ILE A 179 -7.18 5.78 4.94
C ILE A 179 -5.74 6.08 5.28
N ASN A 180 -5.33 5.75 6.49
CA ASN A 180 -3.95 5.94 6.93
C ASN A 180 -2.98 5.15 6.02
N PRO A 181 -2.05 5.81 5.31
CA PRO A 181 -1.05 5.14 4.48
C PRO A 181 -0.28 4.02 5.20
N SER A 182 -0.07 4.13 6.51
CA SER A 182 0.63 3.10 7.29
C SER A 182 -0.07 1.74 7.30
N ILE A 183 -1.40 1.72 7.17
CA ILE A 183 -2.19 0.49 7.10
C ILE A 183 -2.03 -0.16 5.73
N ILE A 184 -2.20 0.62 4.66
CA ILE A 184 -2.02 0.13 3.29
C ILE A 184 -0.59 -0.37 3.10
N ASP A 185 0.40 0.37 3.60
CA ASP A 185 1.79 -0.04 3.51
C ASP A 185 2.06 -1.28 4.38
N GLY A 186 1.47 -1.40 5.57
CA GLY A 186 1.54 -2.62 6.39
C GLY A 186 1.00 -3.86 5.68
N VAL A 187 -0.05 -3.70 4.86
CA VAL A 187 -0.58 -4.77 3.99
C VAL A 187 0.46 -5.16 2.94
N ILE A 188 1.07 -4.17 2.27
CA ILE A 188 2.11 -4.39 1.26
C ILE A 188 3.35 -5.05 1.88
N GLN A 189 3.80 -4.56 3.04
CA GLN A 189 4.93 -5.10 3.80
C GLN A 189 4.70 -6.57 4.15
N SER A 190 3.47 -6.96 4.50
CA SER A 190 3.18 -8.33 4.93
C SER A 190 3.57 -9.39 3.90
N ILE A 191 3.62 -9.01 2.62
CA ILE A 191 4.11 -9.85 1.52
C ILE A 191 5.56 -10.32 1.75
N GLY A 192 6.41 -9.49 2.37
CA GLY A 192 7.81 -9.80 2.67
C GLY A 192 7.98 -10.99 3.62
N ALA A 193 6.93 -11.41 4.34
CA ALA A 193 7.00 -12.53 5.26
C ALA A 193 7.29 -13.88 4.58
N ILE A 194 6.76 -14.08 3.38
CA ILE A 194 6.89 -15.35 2.63
C ILE A 194 7.97 -15.30 1.55
N TYR A 195 8.69 -14.19 1.43
CA TYR A 195 9.83 -14.08 0.54
C TYR A 195 11.01 -14.92 1.03
N ARG A 196 11.52 -15.80 0.17
CA ARG A 196 12.64 -16.72 0.48
C ARG A 196 13.86 -16.55 -0.43
N GLY A 197 13.90 -15.51 -1.25
CA GLY A 197 15.07 -15.23 -2.07
C GLY A 197 16.17 -14.52 -1.29
N SER A 198 17.20 -14.04 -2.00
CA SER A 198 18.32 -13.31 -1.38
C SER A 198 17.82 -12.10 -0.57
N PRO A 199 18.31 -11.90 0.67
CA PRO A 199 17.94 -10.76 1.50
C PRO A 199 18.38 -9.43 0.87
N LYS A 200 19.31 -9.45 -0.09
CA LYS A 200 19.77 -8.24 -0.80
C LYS A 200 18.81 -7.74 -1.88
N ASN A 201 17.82 -8.54 -2.26
CA ASN A 201 16.90 -8.15 -3.33
C ASN A 201 15.80 -7.27 -2.74
N ILE A 202 15.66 -6.08 -3.29
CA ILE A 202 14.51 -5.21 -3.01
C ILE A 202 13.41 -5.54 -4.02
N TYR A 203 12.17 -5.62 -3.55
CA TYR A 203 11.00 -5.73 -4.40
C TYR A 203 10.09 -4.55 -4.17
N LEU A 204 9.69 -3.89 -5.24
CA LEU A 204 8.82 -2.73 -5.18
C LEU A 204 7.49 -3.02 -5.90
N PRO A 205 6.38 -2.43 -5.43
CA PRO A 205 5.11 -2.48 -6.15
C PRO A 205 5.26 -1.97 -7.59
N SER A 206 4.82 -2.76 -8.57
CA SER A 206 4.89 -2.40 -9.98
C SER A 206 3.52 -2.38 -10.66
N PHE A 207 2.67 -3.35 -10.35
CA PHE A 207 1.33 -3.44 -10.93
C PHE A 207 0.35 -4.03 -9.92
N ILE A 208 -0.86 -3.52 -9.88
CA ILE A 208 -1.95 -4.08 -9.09
C ILE A 208 -3.19 -4.07 -9.96
N ARG A 209 -3.79 -5.24 -10.20
CA ARG A 209 -5.00 -5.31 -11.05
C ARG A 209 -6.18 -4.62 -10.39
N ARG A 210 -6.36 -4.83 -9.08
CA ARG A 210 -7.47 -4.25 -8.33
C ARG A 210 -7.12 -4.06 -6.86
N VAL A 211 -7.55 -2.92 -6.30
CA VAL A 211 -7.61 -2.68 -4.85
C VAL A 211 -9.02 -2.23 -4.53
N ARG A 212 -9.70 -2.89 -3.60
CA ARG A 212 -11.00 -2.42 -3.09
C ARG A 212 -10.88 -2.11 -1.63
N VAL A 213 -11.44 -0.98 -1.23
CA VAL A 213 -11.66 -0.66 0.18
C VAL A 213 -13.14 -0.51 0.41
N TYR A 214 -13.67 -1.39 1.24
CA TYR A 214 -15.10 -1.45 1.58
C TYR A 214 -15.42 -0.61 2.80
N LYS A 215 -14.48 -0.53 3.75
CA LYS A 215 -14.65 0.10 5.06
C LYS A 215 -13.29 0.59 5.57
N GLN A 216 -13.32 1.51 6.53
CA GLN A 216 -12.13 1.83 7.32
C GLN A 216 -11.69 0.59 8.09
N PRO A 217 -10.42 0.17 7.98
CA PRO A 217 -9.85 -0.85 8.86
C PRO A 217 -9.90 -0.38 10.32
N GLU A 218 -10.16 -1.29 11.25
CA GLU A 218 -10.04 -1.02 12.68
C GLU A 218 -8.56 -0.86 13.10
N ASP A 219 -8.33 -0.35 14.32
CA ASP A 219 -7.00 -0.18 14.91
C ASP A 219 -6.15 -1.47 14.87
N ILE A 220 -6.82 -2.62 14.93
CA ILE A 220 -6.21 -3.94 14.74
C ILE A 220 -6.93 -4.62 13.59
N SER A 221 -6.18 -4.95 12.54
CA SER A 221 -6.65 -5.66 11.37
C SER A 221 -5.77 -6.87 11.10
N TYR A 222 -6.30 -7.84 10.37
CA TYR A 222 -5.56 -9.02 9.92
C TYR A 222 -5.43 -8.99 8.41
N CYS A 223 -4.24 -9.28 7.91
CA CYS A 223 -3.94 -9.32 6.49
C CYS A 223 -3.53 -10.74 6.11
N TYR A 224 -4.37 -11.38 5.30
CA TYR A 224 -4.17 -12.71 4.75
C TYR A 224 -3.75 -12.58 3.29
N GLY A 225 -2.61 -13.16 2.91
CA GLY A 225 -2.16 -13.16 1.53
C GLY A 225 -1.76 -14.54 1.04
N VAL A 226 -1.96 -14.75 -0.26
CA VAL A 226 -1.64 -16.00 -0.97
C VAL A 226 -0.78 -15.69 -2.19
N ALA A 227 0.37 -16.36 -2.30
CA ALA A 227 1.23 -16.31 -3.47
C ALA A 227 0.68 -17.16 -4.61
N TYR A 228 0.68 -16.62 -5.82
CA TYR A 228 0.36 -17.38 -7.03
C TYR A 228 1.39 -18.46 -7.35
N CYS A 229 2.66 -18.22 -6.99
CA CYS A 229 3.73 -19.17 -7.21
C CYS A 229 4.81 -19.04 -6.14
N ASP A 230 5.64 -20.08 -6.05
CA ASP A 230 6.83 -20.06 -5.20
C ASP A 230 7.79 -18.96 -5.68
N SER A 231 8.19 -18.07 -4.75
CA SER A 231 9.11 -16.96 -5.04
C SER A 231 10.45 -17.40 -5.67
N SER A 232 10.86 -18.65 -5.46
CA SER A 232 12.05 -19.21 -6.11
C SER A 232 11.90 -19.48 -7.61
N LYS A 233 10.67 -19.66 -8.12
CA LYS A 233 10.39 -19.97 -9.52
C LYS A 233 10.34 -18.74 -10.43
N ASN A 234 10.03 -17.56 -9.86
CA ASN A 234 10.02 -16.30 -10.59
C ASN A 234 10.64 -15.18 -9.73
N PRO A 235 11.97 -15.13 -9.61
CA PRO A 235 12.64 -14.15 -8.76
C PRO A 235 12.56 -12.71 -9.29
N GLU A 236 12.08 -12.49 -10.53
CA GLU A 236 11.90 -11.15 -11.07
C GLU A 236 10.55 -10.53 -10.69
N GLN A 237 9.53 -11.38 -10.47
CA GLN A 237 8.17 -10.95 -10.18
C GLN A 237 7.48 -11.86 -9.18
N LEU A 238 6.97 -11.26 -8.12
CA LEU A 238 6.17 -11.94 -7.11
C LEU A 238 4.72 -11.48 -7.23
N VAL A 239 3.77 -12.41 -7.23
CA VAL A 239 2.35 -12.11 -7.47
C VAL A 239 1.48 -12.67 -6.34
N TYR A 240 0.59 -11.83 -5.81
CA TYR A 240 -0.24 -12.15 -4.65
C TYR A 240 -1.69 -11.70 -4.80
N ASP A 241 -2.59 -12.45 -4.18
CA ASP A 241 -3.90 -11.95 -3.78
C ASP A 241 -3.89 -11.75 -2.26
N ILE A 242 -4.52 -10.68 -1.80
CA ILE A 242 -4.49 -10.26 -0.39
C ILE A 242 -5.89 -9.85 0.05
N LEU A 243 -6.28 -10.29 1.23
CA LEU A 243 -7.52 -9.96 1.91
C LEU A 243 -7.20 -9.36 3.28
N VAL A 244 -7.90 -8.29 3.64
CA VAL A 244 -7.75 -7.62 4.94
C VAL A 244 -9.11 -7.64 5.64
N CYS A 245 -9.11 -8.04 6.91
CA CYS A 245 -10.31 -8.07 7.73
C CYS A 245 -10.09 -7.49 9.12
N ASN A 246 -11.20 -7.13 9.77
CA ASN A 246 -11.20 -6.79 11.19
C ASN A 246 -11.10 -8.06 12.06
N LYS A 247 -11.09 -7.87 13.38
CA LYS A 247 -10.94 -8.97 14.36
C LYS A 247 -12.05 -10.02 14.30
N ASP A 248 -13.24 -9.64 13.88
CA ASP A 248 -14.38 -10.54 13.67
C ASP A 248 -14.31 -11.32 12.34
N GLY A 249 -13.25 -11.12 11.55
CA GLY A 249 -13.09 -11.73 10.23
C GLY A 249 -13.76 -10.94 9.10
N SER A 250 -14.52 -9.89 9.39
CA SER A 250 -15.24 -9.14 8.35
C SER A 250 -14.28 -8.41 7.41
N LEU A 251 -14.42 -8.63 6.10
CA LEU A 251 -13.54 -8.02 5.11
C LEU A 251 -13.70 -6.49 5.06
N VAL A 252 -12.56 -5.80 4.97
CA VAL A 252 -12.45 -4.33 4.86
C VAL A 252 -11.71 -3.88 3.60
N MET A 253 -10.80 -4.69 3.08
CA MET A 253 -10.01 -4.37 1.89
C MET A 253 -9.52 -5.65 1.18
N ASP A 254 -9.36 -5.61 -0.14
CA ASP A 254 -8.64 -6.64 -0.90
C ASP A 254 -7.74 -6.06 -1.98
N PHE A 255 -6.68 -6.80 -2.28
CA PHE A 255 -5.80 -6.59 -3.42
C PHE A 255 -5.87 -7.84 -4.28
N SER A 256 -6.13 -7.66 -5.57
CA SER A 256 -6.11 -8.75 -6.53
C SER A 256 -4.95 -8.57 -7.51
N HIS A 257 -4.20 -9.64 -7.74
CA HIS A 257 -3.06 -9.70 -8.64
C HIS A 257 -2.07 -8.55 -8.39
N PHE A 258 -1.59 -8.48 -7.14
CA PHE A 258 -0.55 -7.56 -6.71
C PHE A 258 0.80 -8.10 -7.19
N VAL A 259 1.45 -7.35 -8.08
CA VAL A 259 2.77 -7.66 -8.61
C VAL A 259 3.82 -6.77 -7.95
N LEU A 260 4.77 -7.43 -7.29
CA LEU A 260 6.04 -6.85 -6.88
C LEU A 260 7.11 -7.22 -7.91
N LYS A 261 7.90 -6.23 -8.35
CA LYS A 261 9.04 -6.45 -9.26
C LYS A 261 10.35 -6.25 -8.53
N ARG A 262 11.34 -7.07 -8.83
CA ARG A 262 12.70 -6.90 -8.30
C ARG A 262 13.28 -5.56 -8.78
N PHE A 263 13.74 -4.76 -7.84
CA PHE A 263 14.52 -3.56 -8.07
C PHE A 263 15.98 -3.99 -8.33
N VAL A 264 16.47 -3.65 -9.52
CA VAL A 264 17.83 -3.95 -10.01
C VAL A 264 18.66 -2.69 -10.09
#